data_AF-A0A9P7G3Z2-F1
#
_entry.id   AF-A0A9P7G3Z2-F1
#
_cell.length_a   1.000
_cell.length_b   1.000
_cell.length_c   1.000
_cell.angle_alpha   90.00
_cell.angle_beta   90.00
_cell.angle_gamma   90.00
#
_symmetry.space_group_name_H-M   'P 1'
#
loop_
_entity.id
_entity.type
_entity.pdbx_description
1 polymer ?
#
loop_
_entity_poly.entity_id
_entity_poly.type
_entity_poly.pdbx_seq_one_letter_code
_entity_poly.pdbx_strand_id
1 'polypeptide(L)'
;MEPYTPSTQTITSLDDFFDEYPSFTYDPSEPAWDEFYRLARYLRWGKPEMADKRADFKDALVQAFNSIYGTDETDVESWQTLCRVLSITPLPEELVACREAVKGTYVNLVDLVDLPNSSSALALFNSEEELSAYTLENHKIFPKESAYAGGLLKHLLRNIMNPEANHSRSRRRRRKAYSI
;
A
#
# COMPACT_ATOMS: atom_id res chain seq x y z
N MET A 1 -9.76 -26.75 29.88
CA MET A 1 -8.77 -26.03 29.07
C MET A 1 -9.54 -25.47 27.90
N GLU A 2 -9.93 -24.20 27.99
CA GLU A 2 -10.52 -23.47 26.87
C GLU A 2 -9.41 -23.28 25.81
N PRO A 3 -9.69 -23.49 24.52
CA PRO A 3 -8.70 -23.26 23.48
C PRO A 3 -8.39 -21.76 23.39
N TYR A 4 -7.11 -21.44 23.45
CA TYR A 4 -6.58 -20.11 23.14
C TYR A 4 -6.96 -19.78 21.69
N THR A 5 -7.93 -18.88 21.52
CA THR A 5 -8.14 -18.18 20.25
C THR A 5 -7.09 -17.07 20.17
N PRO A 6 -6.10 -17.13 19.27
CA PRO A 6 -5.27 -15.97 19.02
C PRO A 6 -6.20 -14.85 18.54
N SER A 7 -6.21 -13.74 19.27
CA SER A 7 -6.92 -12.52 18.91
C SER A 7 -6.47 -12.08 17.51
N THR A 8 -7.40 -12.13 16.56
CA THR A 8 -7.29 -11.66 15.18
C THR A 8 -7.21 -10.13 15.15
N GLN A 9 -6.11 -9.57 15.65
CA GLN A 9 -5.93 -8.14 15.84
C GLN A 9 -5.10 -7.50 14.73
N THR A 10 -5.25 -7.96 13.48
CA THR A 10 -4.31 -7.61 12.38
C THR A 10 -4.97 -7.10 11.09
N ILE A 11 -6.26 -6.73 11.10
CA ILE A 11 -6.97 -5.98 10.04
C ILE A 11 -7.67 -4.73 10.63
N THR A 12 -7.31 -4.39 11.88
CA THR A 12 -8.19 -3.61 12.77
C THR A 12 -8.39 -2.16 12.37
N SER A 13 -7.41 -1.45 11.82
CA SER A 13 -7.58 0.02 11.71
C SER A 13 -8.59 0.46 10.64
N LEU A 14 -8.76 -0.32 9.57
CA LEU A 14 -9.84 -0.07 8.60
C LEU A 14 -11.18 -0.50 9.19
N ASP A 15 -11.24 -1.67 9.84
CA ASP A 15 -12.44 -2.13 10.56
C ASP A 15 -12.89 -1.09 11.59
N ASP A 16 -11.97 -0.62 12.44
CA ASP A 16 -12.16 0.40 13.48
C ASP A 16 -12.71 1.70 12.88
N PHE A 17 -12.18 2.15 11.73
CA PHE A 17 -12.68 3.34 11.04
C PHE A 17 -14.14 3.15 10.59
N PHE A 18 -14.48 2.00 9.99
CA PHE A 18 -15.84 1.75 9.51
C PHE A 18 -16.82 1.45 10.67
N ASP A 19 -16.36 0.88 11.77
CA ASP A 19 -17.13 0.58 12.98
C ASP A 19 -17.63 1.84 13.71
N GLU A 20 -17.03 3.01 13.44
CA GLU A 20 -17.57 4.31 13.88
C GLU A 20 -18.98 4.59 13.31
N TYR A 21 -19.41 3.84 12.29
CA TYR A 21 -20.65 4.04 11.56
C TYR A 21 -21.57 2.81 11.62
N PRO A 22 -22.18 2.49 12.77
CA PRO A 22 -22.89 1.22 12.98
C PRO A 22 -24.13 1.00 12.09
N SER A 23 -24.65 2.05 11.45
CA SER A 23 -25.73 1.94 10.46
C SER A 23 -25.26 1.51 9.06
N PHE A 24 -23.95 1.54 8.82
CA PHE A 24 -23.32 1.14 7.57
C PHE A 24 -22.69 -0.24 7.76
N THR A 25 -22.96 -1.16 6.84
CA THR A 25 -22.39 -2.51 6.86
C THR A 25 -21.16 -2.54 5.96
N TYR A 26 -19.96 -2.42 6.50
CA TYR A 26 -18.70 -2.52 5.75
C TYR A 26 -18.47 -3.92 5.17
N ASP A 27 -18.02 -3.99 3.91
CA ASP A 27 -17.58 -5.22 3.26
C ASP A 27 -16.05 -5.19 3.07
N PRO A 28 -15.26 -5.90 3.89
CA PRO A 28 -13.81 -5.87 3.82
C PRO A 28 -13.24 -6.57 2.58
N SER A 29 -14.06 -7.30 1.81
CA SER A 29 -13.62 -7.94 0.55
C SER A 29 -13.63 -6.99 -0.65
N GLU A 30 -14.29 -5.83 -0.51
CA GLU A 30 -14.32 -4.76 -1.50
C GLU A 30 -13.14 -3.78 -1.29
N PRO A 31 -12.70 -3.06 -2.33
CA PRO A 31 -11.59 -2.10 -2.20
C PRO A 31 -11.89 -1.02 -1.15
N ALA A 32 -10.93 -0.73 -0.27
CA ALA A 32 -11.17 0.15 0.87
C ALA A 32 -11.66 1.55 0.45
N TRP A 33 -11.14 2.09 -0.66
CA TRP A 33 -11.60 3.38 -1.20
C TRP A 33 -13.04 3.34 -1.71
N ASP A 34 -13.49 2.22 -2.30
CA ASP A 34 -14.85 2.08 -2.80
C ASP A 34 -15.84 2.04 -1.63
N GLU A 35 -15.48 1.34 -0.56
CA GLU A 35 -16.24 1.30 0.68
C GLU A 35 -16.29 2.66 1.39
N PHE A 36 -15.19 3.41 1.41
CA PHE A 36 -15.18 4.79 1.90
C PHE A 36 -16.15 5.68 1.12
N TYR A 37 -16.16 5.61 -0.22
CA TYR A 37 -17.10 6.37 -1.03
C TYR A 37 -18.55 5.89 -0.88
N ARG A 38 -18.77 4.59 -0.65
CA ARG A 38 -20.10 4.03 -0.37
C ARG A 38 -20.64 4.56 0.96
N LEU A 39 -19.82 4.58 2.00
CA LEU A 39 -20.14 5.16 3.30
C LEU A 39 -20.49 6.64 3.17
N ALA A 40 -19.63 7.42 2.50
CA ALA A 40 -19.85 8.84 2.34
C ALA A 40 -21.15 9.16 1.58
N ARG A 41 -21.51 8.33 0.60
CA ARG A 41 -22.80 8.43 -0.11
C ARG A 41 -23.98 8.05 0.77
N TYR A 42 -23.83 6.99 1.57
CA TYR A 42 -24.84 6.50 2.49
C TYR A 42 -25.22 7.55 3.54
N LEU A 43 -24.21 8.17 4.16
CA LEU A 43 -24.38 9.25 5.15
C LEU A 43 -24.60 10.64 4.54
N ARG A 44 -24.45 10.76 3.21
CA ARG A 44 -24.63 12.01 2.44
C ARG A 44 -23.69 13.13 2.90
N TRP A 45 -22.43 12.80 3.16
CA TRP A 45 -21.44 13.76 3.62
C TRP A 45 -21.28 14.94 2.67
N GLY A 46 -21.26 16.14 3.25
CA GLY A 46 -20.91 17.36 2.55
C GLY A 46 -19.40 17.45 2.26
N LYS A 47 -18.96 18.41 1.45
CA LYS A 47 -17.54 18.59 1.12
C LYS A 47 -16.62 18.73 2.34
N PRO A 48 -16.96 19.53 3.38
CA PRO A 48 -16.08 19.67 4.54
C PRO A 48 -15.96 18.36 5.33
N GLU A 49 -17.08 17.69 5.58
CA GLU A 49 -17.12 16.41 6.31
C GLU A 49 -16.40 15.29 5.55
N MET A 50 -16.61 15.21 4.23
CA MET A 50 -15.87 14.29 3.37
C MET A 50 -14.35 14.53 3.45
N ALA A 51 -13.90 15.78 3.53
CA ALA A 51 -12.48 16.10 3.60
C ALA A 51 -11.87 15.68 4.94
N ASP A 52 -12.59 15.91 6.04
CA ASP A 52 -12.24 15.48 7.40
C ASP A 52 -12.14 13.96 7.49
N LYS A 53 -13.21 13.25 7.10
CA LYS A 53 -13.24 11.77 7.13
C LYS A 53 -12.29 11.11 6.17
N ARG A 54 -11.94 11.78 5.08
CA ARG A 54 -10.87 11.33 4.18
C ARG A 54 -9.49 11.37 4.85
N ALA A 55 -9.24 12.30 5.76
CA ALA A 55 -7.98 12.34 6.49
C ALA A 55 -7.90 11.15 7.47
N ASP A 56 -8.95 10.96 8.28
CA ASP A 56 -9.08 9.83 9.21
C ASP A 56 -8.90 8.48 8.48
N PHE A 57 -9.61 8.30 7.36
CA PHE A 57 -9.51 7.09 6.53
C PHE A 57 -8.10 6.84 5.98
N LYS A 58 -7.39 7.90 5.59
CA LYS A 58 -6.01 7.78 5.11
C LYS A 58 -5.06 7.36 6.23
N ASP A 59 -5.26 7.85 7.45
CA ASP A 59 -4.49 7.40 8.60
C ASP A 59 -4.81 5.94 8.95
N ALA A 60 -6.06 5.51 8.79
CA ALA A 60 -6.45 4.10 8.92
C ALA A 60 -5.74 3.20 7.89
N LEU A 61 -5.58 3.64 6.63
CA LEU A 61 -4.80 2.91 5.61
C LEU A 61 -3.33 2.74 6.00
N VAL A 62 -2.71 3.78 6.56
CA VAL A 62 -1.30 3.73 7.00
C VAL A 62 -1.13 2.78 8.17
N GLN A 63 -2.03 2.85 9.14
CA GLN A 63 -2.02 1.94 10.28
C GLN A 63 -2.27 0.48 9.87
N ALA A 64 -3.12 0.25 8.87
CA ALA A 64 -3.39 -1.07 8.34
C ALA A 64 -2.14 -1.65 7.69
N PHE A 65 -1.46 -0.85 6.84
CA PHE A 65 -0.18 -1.24 6.26
C PHE A 65 0.84 -1.62 7.35
N ASN A 66 1.01 -0.77 8.36
CA ASN A 66 1.96 -0.99 9.44
C ASN A 66 1.62 -2.25 10.26
N SER A 67 0.35 -2.57 10.43
CA SER A 67 -0.11 -3.76 11.15
C SER A 67 0.13 -5.05 10.35
N ILE A 68 -0.06 -5.00 9.02
CA ILE A 68 0.13 -6.14 8.13
C ILE A 68 1.62 -6.45 7.91
N TYR A 69 2.42 -5.41 7.68
CA TYR A 69 3.81 -5.57 7.21
C TYR A 69 4.88 -5.18 8.21
N GLY A 70 4.52 -4.53 9.32
CA GLY A 70 5.44 -4.10 10.36
C GLY A 70 6.05 -2.71 10.14
N THR A 71 6.61 -2.15 11.21
CA THR A 71 7.22 -0.81 11.24
C THR A 71 8.73 -0.84 11.49
N ASP A 72 9.29 -1.97 11.93
CA ASP A 72 10.71 -2.07 12.27
C ASP A 72 11.56 -2.27 11.02
N GLU A 73 12.30 -1.24 10.61
CA GLU A 73 13.18 -1.35 9.45
C GLU A 73 14.28 -2.39 9.63
N THR A 74 14.65 -2.74 10.87
CA THR A 74 15.71 -3.71 11.15
C THR A 74 15.23 -5.16 11.15
N ASP A 75 13.90 -5.37 11.11
CA ASP A 75 13.32 -6.71 11.10
C ASP A 75 13.33 -7.33 9.69
N VAL A 76 14.23 -8.29 9.49
CA VAL A 76 14.37 -9.04 8.24
C VAL A 76 13.09 -9.80 7.87
N GLU A 77 12.34 -10.33 8.85
CA GLU A 77 11.13 -11.10 8.55
C GLU A 77 10.04 -10.22 7.93
N SER A 78 9.85 -9.01 8.44
CA SER A 78 8.96 -8.01 7.87
C SER A 78 9.33 -7.68 6.41
N TRP A 79 10.62 -7.48 6.12
CA TRP A 79 11.09 -7.24 4.75
C TRP A 79 10.93 -8.46 3.83
N GLN A 80 11.19 -9.67 4.32
CA GLN A 80 10.99 -10.90 3.56
C GLN A 80 9.51 -11.14 3.28
N THR A 81 8.62 -10.78 4.20
CA THR A 81 7.16 -10.82 3.97
C THR A 81 6.78 -9.92 2.80
N LEU A 82 7.27 -8.68 2.77
CA LEU A 82 7.10 -7.80 1.60
C LEU A 82 7.69 -8.41 0.32
N CYS A 83 8.89 -9.00 0.38
CA CYS A 83 9.48 -9.65 -0.79
C CYS A 83 8.59 -10.77 -1.34
N ARG A 84 8.01 -11.60 -0.48
CA ARG A 84 7.09 -12.69 -0.89
C ARG A 84 5.82 -12.14 -1.53
N VAL A 85 5.18 -11.16 -0.90
CA VAL A 85 3.98 -10.51 -1.42
C VAL A 85 4.23 -9.85 -2.78
N LEU A 86 5.40 -9.21 -2.93
CA LEU A 86 5.82 -8.59 -4.18
C LEU A 86 6.42 -9.58 -5.19
N SER A 87 6.30 -10.90 -4.94
CA SER A 87 6.79 -11.96 -5.83
C SER A 87 8.28 -11.85 -6.21
N ILE A 88 9.10 -11.28 -5.32
CA ILE A 88 10.54 -11.12 -5.53
C ILE A 88 11.22 -12.48 -5.43
N THR A 89 11.85 -12.90 -6.53
CA THR A 89 12.54 -14.19 -6.65
C THR A 89 13.94 -14.01 -7.27
N PRO A 90 15.01 -14.62 -6.71
CA PRO A 90 15.01 -15.40 -5.47
C PRO A 90 14.73 -14.54 -4.23
N LEU A 91 14.14 -15.14 -3.20
CA LEU A 91 13.88 -14.44 -1.93
C LEU A 91 15.23 -14.06 -1.30
N PRO A 92 15.52 -12.76 -1.09
CA PRO A 92 16.77 -12.37 -0.44
C PRO A 92 16.74 -12.74 1.04
N GLU A 93 17.87 -13.24 1.55
CA GLU A 93 18.01 -13.60 2.97
C GLU A 93 18.49 -12.41 3.83
N GLU A 94 19.26 -11.51 3.24
CA GLU A 94 19.90 -10.39 3.92
C GLU A 94 19.05 -9.12 3.92
N LEU A 95 18.99 -8.43 5.06
CA LEU A 95 18.19 -7.21 5.27
C LEU A 95 18.38 -6.16 4.16
N VAL A 96 19.64 -5.88 3.82
CA VAL A 96 19.99 -4.89 2.81
C VAL A 96 19.48 -5.29 1.43
N ALA A 97 19.58 -6.59 1.09
CA ALA A 97 19.11 -7.09 -0.18
C ALA A 97 17.58 -7.07 -0.29
N CYS A 98 16.86 -7.40 0.78
CA CYS A 98 15.40 -7.27 0.81
C CYS A 98 14.97 -5.82 0.60
N ARG A 99 15.58 -4.87 1.32
CA ARG A 99 15.29 -3.43 1.21
C ARG A 99 15.47 -2.92 -0.21
N GLU A 100 16.61 -3.23 -0.84
CA GLU A 100 16.88 -2.78 -2.20
C GLU A 100 15.95 -3.43 -3.23
N ALA A 101 15.61 -4.70 -3.06
CA ALA A 101 14.67 -5.38 -3.93
C ALA A 101 13.26 -4.77 -3.84
N VAL A 102 12.76 -4.52 -2.62
CA VAL A 102 11.46 -3.88 -2.39
C VAL A 102 11.42 -2.46 -2.97
N LYS A 103 12.45 -1.64 -2.77
CA LYS A 103 12.55 -0.30 -3.37
C LYS A 103 12.53 -0.33 -4.90
N GLY A 104 13.01 -1.40 -5.52
CA GLY A 104 13.00 -1.59 -6.97
C GLY A 104 11.63 -1.90 -7.56
N THR A 105 10.60 -2.12 -6.73
CA THR A 105 9.24 -2.40 -7.18
C THR A 105 8.38 -1.14 -7.25
N TYR A 106 7.36 -1.20 -8.10
CA TYR A 106 6.32 -0.17 -8.21
C TYR A 106 4.98 -0.87 -8.05
N VAL A 107 4.26 -0.53 -6.99
CA VAL A 107 3.01 -1.18 -6.57
C VAL A 107 2.12 -0.14 -5.91
N ASN A 108 0.81 -0.27 -6.05
CA ASN A 108 -0.12 0.59 -5.35
C ASN A 108 -0.25 0.12 -3.88
N LEU A 109 -0.02 1.03 -2.94
CA LEU A 109 0.00 0.70 -1.51
C LEU A 109 -1.39 0.42 -0.93
N VAL A 110 -2.47 0.93 -1.55
CA VAL A 110 -3.84 0.53 -1.17
C VAL A 110 -4.06 -0.92 -1.56
N ASP A 111 -3.64 -1.34 -2.77
CA ASP A 111 -3.75 -2.74 -3.18
C ASP A 111 -2.97 -3.68 -2.25
N LEU A 112 -1.82 -3.24 -1.71
CA LEU A 112 -1.09 -4.00 -0.69
C LEU A 112 -1.84 -4.11 0.64
N VAL A 113 -2.61 -3.09 1.02
CA VAL A 113 -3.45 -3.12 2.23
C VAL A 113 -4.68 -4.01 2.02
N ASP A 114 -5.30 -3.94 0.85
CA ASP A 114 -6.49 -4.73 0.50
C ASP A 114 -6.15 -6.21 0.22
N LEU A 115 -4.88 -6.52 -0.12
CA LEU A 115 -4.46 -7.86 -0.56
C LEU A 115 -4.87 -9.00 0.38
N PRO A 116 -4.73 -8.92 1.72
CA PRO A 116 -5.12 -10.02 2.60
C PRO A 116 -6.60 -10.37 2.54
N ASN A 117 -7.46 -9.41 2.15
CA ASN A 117 -8.91 -9.58 2.05
C ASN A 117 -9.40 -9.77 0.61
N SER A 118 -8.52 -9.61 -0.38
CA SER A 118 -8.87 -9.69 -1.79
C SER A 118 -8.47 -11.03 -2.40
N SER A 119 -9.30 -11.55 -3.30
CA SER A 119 -8.94 -12.65 -4.19
C SER A 119 -8.16 -12.19 -5.43
N SER A 120 -7.92 -10.87 -5.57
CA SER A 120 -7.27 -10.29 -6.75
C SER A 120 -5.75 -10.44 -6.70
N ALA A 121 -5.14 -10.68 -7.85
CA ALA A 121 -3.69 -10.66 -7.97
C ALA A 121 -3.16 -9.22 -7.84
N LEU A 122 -2.06 -9.06 -7.10
CA LEU A 122 -1.37 -7.79 -6.93
C LEU A 122 -0.73 -7.33 -8.26
N ALA A 123 -1.03 -6.11 -8.69
CA ALA A 123 -0.42 -5.52 -9.88
C ALA A 123 0.94 -4.89 -9.55
N LEU A 124 1.99 -5.33 -10.27
CA LEU A 124 3.32 -4.72 -10.24
C LEU A 124 3.55 -3.95 -11.55
N PHE A 125 4.06 -2.74 -11.42
CA PHE A 125 4.30 -1.82 -12.53
C PHE A 125 5.80 -1.74 -12.87
N ASN A 126 6.11 -1.35 -14.11
CA ASN A 126 7.50 -1.25 -14.55
C ASN A 126 8.13 0.11 -14.24
N SER A 127 7.32 1.09 -13.83
CA SER A 127 7.77 2.45 -13.54
C SER A 127 6.84 3.18 -12.57
N GLU A 128 7.36 4.28 -12.01
CA GLU A 128 6.57 5.21 -11.21
C GLU A 128 5.47 5.90 -12.04
N GLU A 129 5.70 6.12 -13.34
CA GLU A 129 4.70 6.68 -14.27
C GLU A 129 3.51 5.73 -14.47
N GLU A 130 3.77 4.43 -14.70
CA GLU A 130 2.73 3.41 -14.84
C GLU A 130 1.92 3.26 -13.54
N LEU A 131 2.63 3.23 -12.40
CA LEU A 131 1.99 3.22 -11.08
C LEU A 131 1.14 4.47 -10.83
N SER A 132 1.65 5.65 -11.18
CA SER A 132 0.94 6.93 -11.04
C SER A 132 -0.35 6.93 -11.86
N ALA A 133 -0.27 6.56 -13.13
CA ALA A 133 -1.43 6.47 -14.02
C ALA A 133 -2.51 5.54 -13.45
N TYR A 134 -2.12 4.32 -13.06
CA TYR A 134 -3.03 3.35 -12.43
C TYR A 134 -3.68 3.91 -11.16
N THR A 135 -2.88 4.50 -10.28
CA THR A 135 -3.35 5.01 -8.98
C THR A 135 -4.35 6.15 -9.16
N LEU A 136 -4.11 7.05 -10.12
CA LEU A 136 -5.01 8.17 -10.41
C LEU A 136 -6.30 7.72 -11.11
N GLU A 137 -6.20 6.81 -12.08
CA GLU A 137 -7.36 6.26 -12.81
C GLU A 137 -8.32 5.52 -11.88
N ASN A 138 -7.79 4.76 -10.92
CA ASN A 138 -8.59 3.96 -9.99
C ASN A 138 -8.89 4.70 -8.68
N HIS A 139 -8.44 5.94 -8.52
CA HIS A 139 -8.60 6.73 -7.28
C HIS A 139 -8.05 6.07 -6.00
N LYS A 140 -7.12 5.12 -6.12
CA LYS A 140 -6.52 4.35 -5.02
C LYS A 140 -5.34 5.10 -4.38
N ILE A 141 -5.63 6.26 -3.79
CA ILE A 141 -4.59 7.17 -3.30
C ILE A 141 -4.15 6.79 -1.88
N PHE A 142 -2.89 6.36 -1.75
CA PHE A 142 -2.25 6.19 -0.45
C PHE A 142 -1.61 7.51 0.01
N PRO A 143 -1.75 7.93 1.28
CA PRO A 143 -1.14 9.17 1.76
C PRO A 143 0.39 9.12 1.73
N LYS A 144 1.01 10.16 1.17
CA LYS A 144 2.48 10.32 1.22
C LYS A 144 2.96 10.80 2.59
N GLU A 145 2.14 11.58 3.28
CA GLU A 145 2.42 12.16 4.59
C GLU A 145 1.35 11.66 5.58
N SER A 146 1.80 11.12 6.71
CA SER A 146 0.97 10.73 7.86
C SER A 146 1.87 10.70 9.09
N ALA A 147 1.30 10.96 10.27
CA ALA A 147 2.05 10.84 11.54
C ALA A 147 2.53 9.40 11.80
N TYR A 148 1.88 8.42 11.19
CA TYR A 148 2.23 7.00 11.28
C TYR A 148 3.14 6.53 10.15
N ALA A 149 3.51 7.43 9.22
CA ALA A 149 4.41 7.11 8.12
C ALA A 149 5.85 6.99 8.65
N GLY A 150 6.37 5.77 8.65
CA GLY A 150 7.72 5.45 9.09
C GLY A 150 8.06 4.02 8.71
N GLY A 151 9.21 3.54 9.17
CA GLY A 151 9.49 2.12 9.04
C GLY A 151 9.71 1.64 7.60
N LEU A 152 9.10 0.49 7.28
CA LEU A 152 9.12 -0.13 5.96
C LEU A 152 8.41 0.74 4.91
N LEU A 153 7.28 1.33 5.28
CA LEU A 153 6.40 2.10 4.40
C LEU A 153 7.14 3.20 3.65
N LYS A 154 8.05 3.92 4.31
CA LYS A 154 8.77 5.06 3.70
C LYS A 154 9.59 4.66 2.46
N HIS A 155 9.99 3.39 2.33
CA HIS A 155 10.77 2.88 1.20
C HIS A 155 9.88 2.50 -0.01
N LEU A 156 8.58 2.37 0.20
CA LEU A 156 7.58 2.06 -0.84
C LEU A 156 6.85 3.30 -1.36
N LEU A 157 6.90 4.43 -0.65
CA LEU A 157 6.27 5.67 -1.09
C LEU A 157 6.85 6.17 -2.43
N ARG A 158 5.98 6.71 -3.28
CA ARG A 158 6.27 7.18 -4.64
C ARG A 158 5.61 8.53 -4.91
N ASN A 159 6.12 9.26 -5.90
CA ASN A 159 5.58 10.54 -6.33
C ASN A 159 4.40 10.35 -7.31
N ILE A 160 3.22 10.03 -6.79
CA ILE A 160 2.05 9.78 -7.63
C ILE A 160 1.61 11.01 -8.43
N MET A 161 1.64 12.21 -7.84
CA MET A 161 1.13 13.43 -8.50
C MET A 161 2.13 14.04 -9.49
N ASN A 162 3.40 13.69 -9.37
CA ASN A 162 4.49 14.19 -10.21
C ASN A 162 5.58 13.11 -10.32
N PRO A 163 5.31 12.02 -11.06
CA PRO A 163 6.23 10.89 -11.15
C PRO A 163 7.54 11.31 -11.83
N GLU A 164 8.66 10.74 -11.40
CA GLU A 164 9.93 10.99 -12.07
C GLU A 164 9.93 10.39 -13.48
N ALA A 165 10.25 11.22 -14.47
CA ALA A 165 10.37 10.75 -15.84
C ALA A 165 11.51 9.74 -15.97
N ASN A 166 11.25 8.62 -16.64
CA ASN A 166 12.19 7.49 -16.79
C ASN A 166 13.56 7.88 -17.42
N HIS A 167 14.52 8.35 -16.62
CA HIS A 167 15.90 8.57 -17.07
C HIS A 167 16.75 7.28 -17.13
N SER A 168 16.23 6.15 -16.65
CA SER A 168 16.99 4.91 -16.44
C SER A 168 17.24 4.05 -17.69
N ARG A 169 16.54 4.28 -18.82
CA ARG A 169 16.75 3.51 -20.06
C ARG A 169 17.72 4.14 -21.08
N SER A 170 18.07 5.42 -20.95
CA SER A 170 18.96 6.09 -21.90
C SER A 170 20.45 5.73 -21.75
N ARG A 171 20.88 5.29 -20.55
CA ARG A 171 22.28 4.91 -20.30
C ARG A 171 22.67 3.52 -20.82
N ARG A 172 21.71 2.57 -20.95
CA ARG A 172 22.00 1.20 -21.39
C ARG A 172 22.10 1.07 -22.93
N ARG A 173 21.47 1.98 -23.69
CA ARG A 173 21.58 2.01 -25.17
C ARG A 173 22.86 2.69 -25.68
N ARG A 174 23.48 3.60 -24.91
CA ARG A 174 24.73 4.28 -25.33
C ARG A 174 26.01 3.45 -25.15
N ARG A 175 25.97 2.32 -24.45
CA ARG A 175 27.14 1.44 -24.25
C ARG A 175 27.28 0.30 -25.25
N LYS A 176 26.36 0.15 -26.22
CA LYS A 176 26.41 -0.92 -27.23
C LYS A 176 26.64 -0.42 -28.66
N ALA A 177 27.06 0.83 -28.83
CA ALA A 177 27.33 1.44 -30.13
C ALA A 177 28.78 1.95 -30.21
N TYR A 178 29.77 1.14 -29.81
CA TYR A 178 31.18 1.21 -30.24
C TYR A 178 31.85 -0.13 -29.88
N SER A 179 31.63 -1.14 -30.72
CA SER A 179 32.50 -2.30 -30.86
C SER A 179 32.07 -3.04 -32.12
N ILE A 180 32.70 -2.65 -33.24
CA ILE A 180 33.40 -3.44 -34.26
C ILE A 180 34.04 -2.40 -35.19
#